data_AF-A0A6F8XY88-F1
#
_entry.id   AF-A0A6F8XY88-F1
#
_cell.length_a   1.000
_cell.length_b   1.000
_cell.length_c   1.000
_cell.angle_alpha   90.00
_cell.angle_beta   90.00
_cell.angle_gamma   90.00
#
_symmetry.space_group_name_H-M   'P 1'
#
loop_
_entity.id
_entity.type
_entity.pdbx_description
1 polymer ?
#
loop_
_entity_poly.entity_id
_entity_poly.type
_entity_poly.pdbx_seq_one_letter_code
_entity_poly.pdbx_strand_id
1 'polypeptide(L)'
;MIPDSGLVVPFPDVEYAVGAHRHRHDPRAAIGVPAHVTIHFPWIPAATVDDAALTKVRDLAASVEPFEVTFNELHWFGETVLYLAPEPEHQLRDLSDRSAALWPEAPRYGGAFDDVVPHLTIGQADQAELRPVEAALARELPLKAKADEVYWFALNKEGRWERRAAFPLGG
;
A
#
# COMPACT_ATOMS: atom_id res chain seq x y z
N MET A 1 21.44 -2.27 1.32
CA MET A 1 20.66 -2.87 0.22
C MET A 1 19.40 -2.03 0.08
N ILE A 2 19.01 -1.63 -1.14
CA ILE A 2 17.73 -0.94 -1.33
C ILE A 2 16.62 -1.97 -1.07
N PRO A 3 15.61 -1.66 -0.24
CA PRO A 3 14.41 -2.47 -0.11
C PRO A 3 13.84 -2.85 -1.47
N ASP A 4 13.73 -4.15 -1.75
CA ASP A 4 13.34 -4.69 -3.05
C ASP A 4 12.04 -5.51 -2.99
N SER A 5 11.36 -5.50 -1.85
CA SER A 5 10.20 -6.34 -1.56
C SER A 5 9.21 -5.61 -0.64
N GLY A 6 7.91 -5.85 -0.83
CA GLY A 6 6.85 -5.30 0.00
C GLY A 6 5.53 -6.05 -0.12
N LEU A 7 4.69 -5.94 0.91
CA LEU A 7 3.32 -6.45 0.95
C LEU A 7 2.34 -5.29 0.91
N VAL A 8 1.33 -5.37 0.04
CA VAL A 8 0.32 -4.32 -0.16
C VAL A 8 -1.07 -4.90 -0.34
N VAL A 9 -2.11 -4.14 -0.01
CA VAL A 9 -3.49 -4.40 -0.46
C VAL A 9 -3.76 -3.47 -1.65
N PRO A 10 -3.98 -4.00 -2.87
CA PRO A 10 -4.26 -3.20 -4.05
C PRO A 10 -5.73 -2.75 -4.08
N PHE A 11 -6.01 -1.62 -4.73
CA PHE A 11 -7.34 -1.08 -4.96
C PHE A 11 -7.52 -0.69 -6.44
N PRO A 12 -7.65 -1.67 -7.35
CA PRO A 12 -7.75 -1.41 -8.79
C PRO A 12 -8.97 -0.54 -9.16
N ASP A 13 -10.06 -0.64 -8.40
CA ASP A 13 -11.27 0.19 -8.59
C ASP A 13 -10.99 1.69 -8.43
N VAL A 14 -9.99 2.03 -7.63
CA VAL A 14 -9.58 3.42 -7.34
C VAL A 14 -8.61 3.95 -8.39
N GLU A 15 -7.92 3.07 -9.12
CA GLU A 15 -6.86 3.42 -10.07
C GLU A 15 -7.35 4.37 -11.17
N TYR A 16 -8.61 4.25 -11.61
CA TYR A 16 -9.16 5.15 -12.63
C TYR A 16 -9.13 6.62 -12.19
N ALA A 17 -9.45 6.89 -10.92
CA ALA A 17 -9.45 8.24 -10.36
C ALA A 17 -8.03 8.74 -10.04
N VAL A 18 -7.20 7.89 -9.43
CA VAL A 18 -5.92 8.34 -8.86
C VAL A 18 -4.71 8.05 -9.73
N GLY A 19 -4.79 7.13 -10.68
CA GLY A 19 -3.65 6.54 -11.37
C GLY A 19 -2.82 7.55 -12.16
N ALA A 20 -3.46 8.51 -12.84
CA ALA A 20 -2.76 9.57 -13.56
C ALA A 20 -1.97 10.51 -12.62
N HIS A 21 -2.57 10.84 -11.47
CA HIS A 21 -1.92 11.66 -10.44
C HIS A 21 -0.75 10.91 -9.81
N ARG A 22 -0.97 9.65 -9.42
CA ARG A 22 0.06 8.77 -8.85
C ARG A 22 1.21 8.56 -9.81
N HIS A 23 0.96 8.23 -11.08
CA HIS A 23 2.03 8.05 -12.06
C HIS A 23 2.92 9.29 -12.19
N ARG A 24 2.36 10.49 -12.03
CA ARG A 24 3.09 11.76 -12.11
C ARG A 24 3.84 12.11 -10.83
N HIS A 25 3.27 11.83 -9.65
CA HIS A 25 3.75 12.37 -8.38
C HIS A 25 4.19 11.30 -7.36
N ASP A 26 3.90 10.02 -7.56
CA ASP A 26 4.35 8.91 -6.71
C ASP A 26 5.48 8.14 -7.42
N PRO A 27 6.72 8.18 -6.90
CA PRO A 27 7.85 7.45 -7.46
C PRO A 27 7.62 5.94 -7.59
N ARG A 28 6.75 5.34 -6.78
CA ARG A 28 6.43 3.89 -6.83
C ARG A 28 5.43 3.57 -7.94
N ALA A 29 4.43 4.43 -8.13
CA ALA A 29 3.50 4.30 -9.23
C ALA A 29 4.20 4.41 -10.60
N ALA A 30 5.14 5.36 -10.72
CA ALA A 30 5.93 5.57 -11.94
C ALA A 30 6.72 4.33 -12.40
N ILE A 31 6.98 3.37 -11.49
CA ILE A 31 7.71 2.13 -11.79
C ILE A 31 6.85 0.86 -11.58
N GLY A 32 5.52 0.99 -11.52
CA GLY A 32 4.59 -0.12 -11.69
C GLY A 32 3.76 -0.53 -10.48
N VAL A 33 3.84 0.17 -9.34
CA VAL A 33 2.99 -0.16 -8.18
C VAL A 33 1.58 0.43 -8.34
N PRO A 34 0.52 -0.39 -8.34
CA PRO A 34 -0.86 0.09 -8.47
C PRO A 34 -1.29 0.90 -7.24
N ALA A 35 -2.48 1.48 -7.27
CA ALA A 35 -3.12 2.14 -6.15
C ALA A 35 -3.28 1.10 -5.03
N HIS A 36 -2.73 1.40 -3.87
CA HIS A 36 -2.59 0.40 -2.81
C HIS A 36 -2.49 1.07 -1.44
N VAL A 37 -2.79 0.27 -0.41
CA VAL A 37 -2.37 0.54 0.96
C VAL A 37 -1.20 -0.39 1.29
N THR A 38 -0.12 0.17 1.83
CA THR A 38 1.05 -0.63 2.23
C THR A 38 0.74 -1.41 3.51
N ILE A 39 0.97 -2.72 3.49
CA ILE A 39 0.86 -3.60 4.66
C ILE A 39 2.23 -3.79 5.30
N HIS A 40 3.29 -3.99 4.51
CA HIS A 40 4.63 -4.19 5.03
C HIS A 40 5.68 -3.72 4.02
N PHE A 41 6.41 -2.65 4.36
CA PHE A 41 7.53 -2.18 3.55
C PHE A 41 8.59 -1.53 4.45
N PRO A 42 9.90 -1.81 4.26
CA PRO A 42 10.44 -2.94 3.51
C PRO A 42 9.92 -4.25 4.08
N TRP A 43 9.59 -5.23 3.23
CA TRP A 43 9.47 -6.61 3.69
C TRP A 43 10.85 -7.31 3.63
N ILE A 44 10.91 -8.62 3.87
CA ILE A 44 12.17 -9.39 3.75
C ILE A 44 12.71 -9.32 2.30
N PRO A 45 14.04 -9.38 2.11
CA PRO A 45 14.64 -9.30 0.77
C PRO A 45 14.00 -10.30 -0.20
N ALA A 46 13.73 -9.87 -1.44
CA ALA A 46 13.02 -10.70 -2.41
C ALA A 46 13.74 -12.04 -2.68
N ALA A 47 15.08 -12.04 -2.62
CA ALA A 47 15.90 -13.23 -2.81
C ALA A 47 15.85 -14.25 -1.66
N THR A 48 15.32 -13.85 -0.49
CA THR A 48 15.19 -14.72 0.70
C THR A 48 13.76 -15.17 0.95
N VAL A 49 12.81 -14.78 0.09
CA VAL A 49 11.42 -15.23 0.20
C VAL A 49 11.33 -16.70 -0.20
N ASP A 50 10.94 -17.53 0.76
CA ASP A 50 10.75 -18.97 0.61
C ASP A 50 9.29 -19.40 0.82
N ASP A 51 9.00 -20.69 0.66
CA ASP A 51 7.65 -21.23 0.83
C ASP A 51 7.09 -21.04 2.25
N ALA A 52 7.96 -20.98 3.26
CA ALA A 52 7.56 -20.74 4.64
C ALA A 52 7.09 -19.29 4.83
N ALA A 53 7.80 -18.33 4.26
CA ALA A 53 7.39 -16.92 4.25
C ALA A 53 6.08 -16.74 3.47
N LEU A 54 5.94 -17.36 2.29
CA LEU A 54 4.72 -17.29 1.49
C LEU A 54 3.52 -17.93 2.20
N THR A 55 3.73 -19.04 2.91
CA THR A 55 2.69 -19.67 3.74
C THR A 55 2.23 -18.73 4.85
N LYS A 56 3.15 -18.05 5.56
CA LYS A 56 2.78 -17.06 6.59
C LYS A 56 1.95 -15.90 6.03
N VAL A 57 2.29 -15.40 4.84
CA VAL A 57 1.49 -14.33 4.19
C VAL A 57 0.10 -14.85 3.81
N ARG A 58 0.03 -16.09 3.29
CA ARG A 58 -1.24 -16.74 2.96
C ARG A 58 -2.14 -16.91 4.19
N ASP A 59 -1.57 -17.39 5.30
CA ASP A 59 -2.31 -17.60 6.55
C ASP A 59 -2.76 -16.26 7.17
N LEU A 60 -1.94 -15.21 7.06
CA LEU A 60 -2.32 -13.86 7.44
C LEU A 60 -3.51 -13.36 6.60
N ALA A 61 -3.41 -13.46 5.27
CA ALA A 61 -4.47 -13.02 4.36
C ALA A 61 -5.78 -13.79 4.60
N ALA A 62 -5.71 -15.12 4.71
CA ALA A 62 -6.85 -16.01 4.94
C ALA A 62 -7.47 -15.92 6.36
N SER A 63 -6.99 -15.00 7.20
CA SER A 63 -7.56 -14.76 8.52
C SER A 63 -8.40 -13.48 8.60
N VAL A 64 -8.52 -12.77 7.48
CA VAL A 64 -9.28 -11.53 7.36
C VAL A 64 -10.22 -11.70 6.18
N GLU A 65 -11.52 -11.62 6.43
CA GLU A 65 -12.55 -11.63 5.38
C GLU A 65 -12.38 -10.43 4.44
N PRO A 66 -12.65 -10.58 3.13
CA PRO A 66 -12.71 -9.45 2.22
C PRO A 66 -13.68 -8.37 2.72
N PHE A 67 -13.31 -7.10 2.55
CA PHE A 67 -14.07 -5.98 3.11
C PHE A 67 -14.15 -4.80 2.17
N GLU A 68 -15.20 -4.00 2.34
CA GLU A 68 -15.36 -2.74 1.62
C GLU A 68 -14.58 -1.63 2.35
N VAL A 69 -13.97 -0.75 1.56
CA VAL A 69 -13.28 0.45 2.01
C VAL A 69 -13.82 1.63 1.22
N THR A 70 -14.06 2.73 1.92
CA THR A 70 -14.37 4.02 1.32
C THR A 70 -13.22 4.98 1.58
N PHE A 71 -12.73 5.61 0.53
CA PHE A 71 -11.80 6.74 0.63
C PHE A 71 -12.60 8.03 0.50
N ASN A 72 -12.87 8.68 1.62
CA ASN A 72 -13.71 9.87 1.73
C ASN A 72 -12.92 11.15 1.97
N GLU A 73 -11.67 11.05 2.43
CA GLU A 73 -10.85 12.20 2.79
C GLU A 73 -9.43 12.10 2.25
N LEU A 74 -8.90 13.25 1.84
CA LEU A 74 -7.49 13.46 1.54
C LEU A 74 -6.80 14.04 2.77
N HIS A 75 -5.63 13.53 3.08
CA HIS A 75 -4.81 13.94 4.20
C HIS A 75 -3.36 14.10 3.77
N TRP A 76 -2.56 14.69 4.66
CA TRP A 76 -1.15 14.95 4.42
C TRP A 76 -0.27 14.38 5.51
N PHE A 77 0.84 13.74 5.13
CA PHE A 77 1.98 13.60 6.03
C PHE A 77 2.89 14.81 5.84
N GLY A 78 2.91 15.69 6.84
CA GLY A 78 3.62 16.96 6.77
C GLY A 78 3.14 17.80 5.58
N GLU A 79 4.08 18.27 4.77
CA GLU A 79 3.79 19.12 3.60
C GLU A 79 4.08 18.45 2.26
N THR A 80 4.51 17.19 2.27
CA THR A 80 5.14 16.58 1.09
C THR A 80 4.47 15.31 0.60
N VAL A 81 3.58 14.69 1.37
CA VAL A 81 2.89 13.45 0.96
C VAL A 81 1.39 13.64 1.08
N LEU A 82 0.69 13.63 -0.06
CA LEU A 82 -0.76 13.63 -0.14
C LEU A 82 -1.25 12.18 -0.24
N TYR A 83 -2.25 11.81 0.56
CA TYR A 83 -2.80 10.45 0.57
C TYR A 83 -4.31 10.44 0.81
N LEU A 84 -4.95 9.34 0.43
CA LEU A 84 -6.33 9.02 0.81
C LEU A 84 -6.34 8.15 2.07
N ALA A 85 -7.17 8.53 3.04
CA ALA A 85 -7.40 7.73 4.24
C ALA A 85 -8.51 6.68 3.98
N PRO A 86 -8.28 5.39 4.28
CA PRO A 86 -9.30 4.36 4.15
C PRO A 86 -10.27 4.38 5.34
N GLU A 87 -11.58 4.24 5.08
CA GLU A 87 -12.61 4.03 6.09
C GLU A 87 -13.48 2.80 5.76
N PRO A 88 -13.56 1.78 6.65
CA PRO A 88 -12.85 1.67 7.91
C PRO A 88 -11.35 1.31 7.75
N GLU A 89 -10.48 1.88 8.58
CA GLU A 89 -9.03 1.57 8.53
C GLU A 89 -8.63 0.32 9.32
N HIS A 90 -9.45 -0.13 10.28
CA HIS A 90 -9.00 -1.07 11.32
C HIS A 90 -8.56 -2.44 10.76
N GLN A 91 -9.18 -2.94 9.69
CA GLN A 91 -8.77 -4.21 9.05
C GLN A 91 -7.42 -4.09 8.33
N LEU A 92 -7.16 -2.96 7.68
CA LEU A 92 -5.84 -2.69 7.07
C LEU A 92 -4.76 -2.51 8.14
N ARG A 93 -5.10 -1.83 9.23
CA ARG A 93 -4.22 -1.69 10.40
C ARG A 93 -3.89 -3.05 11.02
N ASP A 94 -4.89 -3.89 11.25
CA ASP A 94 -4.70 -5.25 11.79
C ASP A 94 -3.78 -6.10 10.91
N LEU A 95 -4.02 -6.12 9.58
CA LEU A 95 -3.13 -6.79 8.63
C LEU A 95 -1.70 -6.28 8.73
N SER A 96 -1.53 -4.96 8.82
CA SER A 96 -0.22 -4.32 8.87
C SER A 96 0.53 -4.62 10.19
N ASP A 97 -0.17 -4.59 11.33
CA ASP A 97 0.43 -4.84 12.64
C ASP A 97 0.73 -6.32 12.87
N ARG A 98 -0.16 -7.22 12.44
CA ARG A 98 0.09 -8.67 12.47
C ARG A 98 1.21 -9.07 11.51
N SER A 99 1.33 -8.40 10.36
CA SER A 99 2.49 -8.56 9.48
C SER A 99 3.77 -8.12 10.19
N ALA A 100 3.80 -6.97 10.86
CA ALA A 100 4.97 -6.54 11.62
C ALA A 100 5.37 -7.55 12.73
N ALA A 101 4.39 -8.16 13.39
CA ALA A 101 4.64 -9.19 14.42
C ALA A 101 5.20 -10.51 13.85
N LEU A 102 4.89 -10.86 12.60
CA LEU A 102 5.40 -12.07 11.94
C LEU A 102 6.86 -11.95 11.47
N TRP A 103 7.34 -10.73 11.26
CA TRP A 103 8.69 -10.41 10.79
C TRP A 103 9.34 -9.29 11.62
N PRO A 104 9.59 -9.50 12.92
CA PRO A 104 10.24 -8.49 13.77
C PRO A 104 11.65 -8.10 13.32
N GLU A 105 12.32 -8.97 12.55
CA GLU A 105 13.63 -8.72 11.92
C GLU A 105 13.57 -7.72 10.75
N ALA A 106 12.37 -7.46 10.22
CA ALA A 106 12.12 -6.52 9.14
C ALA A 106 11.18 -5.40 9.62
N PRO A 107 11.69 -4.42 10.40
CA PRO A 107 10.83 -3.34 10.88
C PRO A 107 10.33 -2.48 9.72
N ARG A 108 9.00 -2.28 9.65
CA ARG A 108 8.34 -1.39 8.69
C ARG A 108 9.00 -0.01 8.70
N TYR A 109 9.27 0.54 7.53
CA TYR A 109 9.97 1.81 7.30
C TYR A 109 11.29 1.93 8.09
N GLY A 110 11.96 0.80 8.36
CA GLY A 110 13.18 0.76 9.16
C GLY A 110 12.98 1.16 10.63
N GLY A 111 11.75 1.13 11.14
CA GLY A 111 11.40 1.57 12.49
C GLY A 111 11.36 3.09 12.66
N ALA A 112 11.25 3.86 11.57
CA ALA A 112 11.27 5.32 11.60
C ALA A 112 10.02 5.96 12.22
N PHE A 113 8.93 5.20 12.36
CA PHE A 113 7.64 5.70 12.84
C PHE A 113 7.12 4.82 13.97
N ASP A 114 6.66 5.45 15.05
CA ASP A 114 6.04 4.77 16.18
C ASP A 114 4.63 4.25 15.83
N ASP A 115 3.94 4.94 14.91
CA ASP A 115 2.65 4.54 14.36
C ASP A 115 2.71 4.53 12.83
N VAL A 116 2.22 3.43 12.24
CA VAL A 116 2.10 3.26 10.80
C VAL A 116 0.62 3.32 10.44
N VAL A 117 0.21 4.47 9.92
CA VAL A 117 -1.18 4.73 9.54
C VAL A 117 -1.47 4.12 8.17
N PRO A 118 -2.53 3.31 8.00
CA PRO A 118 -2.96 2.85 6.67
C PRO A 118 -3.34 4.02 5.75
N HIS A 119 -2.77 4.06 4.55
CA HIS A 119 -3.02 5.13 3.59
C HIS A 119 -2.75 4.71 2.16
N LEU A 120 -3.43 5.35 1.21
CA LEU A 120 -3.17 5.22 -0.22
C LEU A 120 -2.49 6.50 -0.72
N THR A 121 -1.19 6.41 -0.98
CA THR A 121 -0.40 7.58 -1.43
C THR A 121 -0.85 8.05 -2.82
N ILE A 122 -1.18 9.32 -2.93
CA ILE A 122 -1.49 10.01 -4.20
C ILE A 122 -0.22 10.58 -4.83
N GLY A 123 0.67 11.14 -4.02
CA GLY A 123 1.90 11.73 -4.51
C GLY A 123 2.84 12.20 -3.41
N GLN A 124 4.10 12.36 -3.79
CA GLN A 124 5.21 12.83 -2.97
C GLN A 124 5.91 14.00 -3.69
N ALA A 125 5.47 15.23 -3.42
CA ALA A 125 5.96 16.45 -4.04
C ALA A 125 5.63 17.66 -3.16
N ASP A 126 6.03 18.86 -3.57
CA ASP A 126 5.69 20.06 -2.80
C ASP A 126 4.18 20.39 -2.84
N GLN A 127 3.76 21.29 -1.96
CA GLN A 127 2.35 21.70 -1.88
C GLN A 127 1.87 22.42 -3.15
N ALA A 128 2.73 23.13 -3.87
CA ALA A 128 2.33 23.84 -5.08
C ALA A 128 1.91 22.87 -6.18
N GLU A 129 2.55 21.70 -6.25
CA GLU A 129 2.20 20.63 -7.19
C GLU A 129 0.97 19.81 -6.73
N LEU A 130 0.86 19.50 -5.43
CA LEU A 130 -0.14 18.56 -4.93
C LEU A 130 -1.47 19.22 -4.51
N ARG A 131 -1.52 20.52 -4.18
CA ARG A 131 -2.78 21.22 -3.85
C ARG A 131 -3.81 21.21 -5.00
N PRO A 132 -3.42 21.43 -6.28
CA PRO A 132 -4.35 21.25 -7.39
C PRO A 132 -4.87 19.82 -7.53
N VAL A 133 -4.03 18.82 -7.24
CA VAL A 133 -4.41 17.39 -7.26
C VAL A 133 -5.42 17.08 -6.16
N GLU A 134 -5.17 17.56 -4.95
CA GLU A 134 -6.10 17.46 -3.81
C GLU A 134 -7.47 18.05 -4.16
N ALA A 135 -7.51 19.28 -4.72
CA ALA A 135 -8.75 19.93 -5.10
C ALA A 135 -9.52 19.20 -6.21
N ALA A 136 -8.81 18.56 -7.15
CA ALA A 136 -9.42 17.76 -8.20
C ALA A 136 -10.04 16.47 -7.62
N LEU A 137 -9.25 15.69 -6.87
CA LEU A 137 -9.69 14.44 -6.27
C LEU A 137 -10.81 14.63 -5.25
N ALA A 138 -10.81 15.72 -4.48
CA ALA A 138 -11.88 16.03 -3.53
C ALA A 138 -13.28 16.10 -4.17
N ARG A 139 -13.36 16.36 -5.49
CA ARG A 139 -14.62 16.40 -6.25
C ARG A 139 -15.07 15.02 -6.74
N GLU A 140 -14.20 14.03 -6.68
CA GLU A 140 -14.46 12.64 -7.06
C GLU A 140 -14.79 11.75 -5.86
N LEU A 141 -14.53 12.23 -4.64
CA LEU A 141 -14.84 11.50 -3.41
C LEU A 141 -16.36 11.45 -3.15
N PRO A 142 -16.86 10.36 -2.52
CA PRO A 142 -16.11 9.21 -2.00
C PRO A 142 -15.78 8.17 -3.07
N LEU A 143 -14.58 7.58 -2.99
CA LEU A 143 -14.17 6.43 -3.81
C LEU A 143 -14.41 5.14 -3.03
N LYS A 144 -15.29 4.29 -3.54
CA LYS A 144 -15.57 2.98 -2.93
C LYS A 144 -14.75 1.90 -3.60
N ALA A 145 -14.19 1.01 -2.80
CA ALA A 145 -13.37 -0.09 -3.28
C ALA A 145 -13.53 -1.32 -2.38
N LYS A 146 -13.04 -2.45 -2.87
CA LYS A 146 -12.97 -3.68 -2.10
C LYS A 146 -11.51 -4.08 -1.86
N ALA A 147 -11.19 -4.46 -0.63
CA ALA A 147 -9.99 -5.19 -0.30
C ALA A 147 -10.31 -6.68 -0.34
N ASP A 148 -9.65 -7.43 -1.22
CA ASP A 148 -9.89 -8.86 -1.42
C ASP A 148 -8.62 -9.70 -1.56
N GLU A 149 -7.45 -9.09 -1.76
CA GLU A 149 -6.17 -9.78 -1.85
C GLU A 149 -5.03 -8.98 -1.20
N VAL A 150 -4.01 -9.66 -0.70
CA VAL A 150 -2.69 -9.08 -0.39
C VAL A 150 -1.74 -9.45 -1.52
N TYR A 151 -0.99 -8.48 -2.05
CA TYR A 151 0.03 -8.70 -3.07
C TYR A 151 1.42 -8.67 -2.45
N TRP A 152 2.25 -9.64 -2.84
CA TRP A 152 3.69 -9.51 -2.70
C TRP A 152 4.26 -8.90 -3.98
N PHE A 153 4.90 -7.74 -3.82
CA PHE A 153 5.65 -7.06 -4.86
C PHE A 153 7.14 -7.17 -4.64
N ALA A 154 7.90 -7.31 -5.73
CA ALA A 154 9.35 -7.19 -5.71
C ALA A 154 9.88 -6.41 -6.91
N LEU A 155 11.01 -5.72 -6.75
CA LEU A 155 11.73 -5.10 -7.85
C LEU A 155 12.28 -6.18 -8.79
N ASN A 156 12.12 -5.99 -10.10
CA ASN A 156 12.74 -6.82 -11.12
C ASN A 156 14.12 -6.26 -11.52
N LYS A 157 14.79 -6.94 -12.46
CA LYS A 157 16.15 -6.56 -12.90
C LYS A 157 16.17 -5.24 -13.68
N GLU A 158 15.03 -4.85 -14.22
CA GLU A 158 14.78 -3.62 -14.97
C GLU A 158 14.39 -2.44 -14.05
N GLY A 159 14.37 -2.65 -12.72
CA GLY A 159 14.05 -1.61 -11.73
C GLY A 159 12.55 -1.29 -11.62
N ARG A 160 11.68 -2.19 -12.09
CA ARG A 160 10.22 -2.08 -12.01
C ARG A 160 9.68 -2.94 -10.88
N TRP A 161 8.67 -2.46 -10.18
CA TRP A 161 7.94 -3.27 -9.23
C TRP A 161 6.99 -4.20 -9.98
N GLU A 162 7.05 -5.49 -9.65
CA GLU A 162 6.18 -6.52 -10.22
C GLU A 162 5.50 -7.31 -9.11
N ARG A 163 4.22 -7.63 -9.32
CA ARG A 163 3.50 -8.57 -8.48
C ARG A 163 4.10 -9.97 -8.67
N ARG A 164 4.65 -10.53 -7.60
CA ARG A 164 5.21 -11.89 -7.58
C ARG A 164 4.16 -12.93 -7.17
N ALA A 165 3.27 -12.57 -6.24
CA ALA A 165 2.17 -13.42 -5.79
C ALA A 165 0.98 -12.58 -5.33
N ALA A 166 -0.21 -13.21 -5.35
CA ALA A 166 -1.45 -12.69 -4.79
C ALA A 166 -1.98 -13.71 -3.78
N PHE A 167 -2.48 -13.21 -2.65
CA PHE A 167 -3.02 -14.00 -1.55
C PHE A 167 -4.43 -13.50 -1.26
N PRO A 168 -5.47 -14.25 -1.65
CA PRO A 168 -6.85 -13.87 -1.34
C PRO A 168 -7.05 -13.71 0.17
N LEU A 169 -7.73 -12.64 0.53
CA LEU A 169 -8.38 -12.49 1.82
C LEU A 169 -9.48 -13.54 1.94
N GLY A 170 -9.71 -14.06 3.13
CA GLY A 170 -10.69 -15.12 3.33
C GLY A 170 -11.04 -15.37 4.79
N GLY A 171 -12.14 -16.11 4.94
CA GLY A 171 -12.57 -16.87 6.10
C GLY A 171 -13.32 -18.12 5.67
#